data_AF-A0A2H3CYA0-F1
#
_entry.id   AF-A0A2H3CYA0-F1
#
_cell.length_a   1.000
_cell.length_b   1.000
_cell.length_c   1.000
_cell.angle_alpha   90.00
_cell.angle_beta   90.00
_cell.angle_gamma   90.00
#
_symmetry.space_group_name_H-M   'P 1'
#
loop_
_entity.id
_entity.type
_entity.pdbx_description
1 polymer ?
#
loop_
_entity_poly.entity_id
_entity_poly.type
_entity_poly.pdbx_seq_one_letter_code
_entity_poly.pdbx_strand_id
1 'polypeptide(L)'
;MANLLRTAKSGNDWGPSELHAYNIRVEFQDAVTFFGVNPLPHPAVADEVLNNPDATNMTHDDNYKLLRYMDLAMDPVPDQESAVVDFAVHLLSLLGFVPRERMLRTRTVIPLVICGEGRHATTDVCIVEADDILLLVQEDKRHKETKDPEPQLIAEAIAAFLSNNARRTHVLGQNPIPAKTVPGITLTGSSPIFYKIPVTTELAESVALGLYPAVPTVVYAHLPDISRPARRLSEGMKPLDNRATILSCYEAFKRFIN
;
A
#
# COMPACT_ATOMS: atom_id res chain seq x y z
N MET A 1 -6.28 -12.24 25.81
CA MET A 1 -5.39 -11.77 24.72
C MET A 1 -4.46 -10.61 25.12
N ALA A 2 -4.44 -10.16 26.39
CA ALA A 2 -3.55 -9.09 26.86
C ALA A 2 -2.07 -9.51 27.08
N ASN A 3 -1.78 -10.82 27.08
CA ASN A 3 -0.49 -11.39 27.52
C ASN A 3 0.54 -11.61 26.40
N LEU A 4 0.30 -11.11 25.17
CA LEU A 4 1.34 -11.12 24.14
C LEU A 4 2.43 -10.12 24.52
N LEU A 5 3.69 -10.58 24.51
CA LEU A 5 4.84 -9.72 24.77
C LEU A 5 4.96 -8.69 23.65
N ARG A 6 4.95 -7.40 24.00
CA ARG A 6 5.20 -6.29 23.07
C ARG A 6 6.65 -5.90 23.17
N THR A 7 7.42 -6.17 22.13
CA THR A 7 8.82 -5.76 22.04
C THR A 7 8.99 -4.70 20.95
N ALA A 8 10.00 -3.86 21.11
CA ALA A 8 10.32 -2.82 20.15
C ALA A 8 10.90 -3.42 18.85
N LYS A 9 10.04 -3.68 17.87
CA LYS A 9 10.41 -4.12 16.52
C LYS A 9 10.28 -3.00 15.50
N SER A 10 11.19 -2.94 14.54
CA SER A 10 11.01 -2.13 13.34
C SER A 10 9.77 -2.62 12.57
N GLY A 11 9.10 -1.71 11.83
CA GLY A 11 7.91 -2.05 11.04
C GLY A 11 8.14 -3.19 10.06
N ASN A 12 9.36 -3.27 9.49
CA ASN A 12 9.79 -4.31 8.55
C ASN A 12 9.85 -5.72 9.20
N ASP A 13 9.79 -5.79 10.52
CA ASP A 13 9.80 -7.03 11.30
C ASP A 13 8.45 -7.31 11.96
N TRP A 14 7.43 -6.51 11.67
CA TRP A 14 6.07 -6.80 12.11
C TRP A 14 5.54 -8.02 11.37
N GLY A 15 4.95 -8.94 12.13
CA GLY A 15 4.18 -10.05 11.63
C GLY A 15 2.78 -10.08 12.24
N PRO A 16 2.04 -11.18 12.04
CA PRO A 16 0.71 -11.34 12.61
C PRO A 16 0.68 -11.17 14.13
N SER A 17 1.75 -11.54 14.84
CA SER A 17 1.88 -11.35 16.29
C SER A 17 1.70 -9.89 16.72
N GLU A 18 2.26 -8.94 15.97
CA GLU A 18 2.16 -7.52 16.29
C GLU A 18 0.74 -7.00 16.08
N LEU A 19 0.06 -7.44 15.02
CA LEU A 19 -1.35 -7.08 14.81
C LEU A 19 -2.22 -7.55 15.97
N HIS A 20 -2.06 -8.79 16.42
CA HIS A 20 -2.79 -9.31 17.59
C HIS A 20 -2.39 -8.56 18.88
N ALA A 21 -1.10 -8.25 19.06
CA ALA A 21 -0.60 -7.55 20.23
C ALA A 21 -1.14 -6.11 20.33
N TYR A 22 -1.50 -5.48 19.22
CA TYR A 22 -2.12 -4.16 19.16
C TYR A 22 -3.61 -4.17 18.81
N ASN A 23 -4.27 -5.32 18.93
CA ASN A 23 -5.72 -5.46 18.70
C ASN A 23 -6.16 -4.98 17.30
N ILE A 24 -5.30 -5.18 16.30
CA ILE A 24 -5.56 -4.85 14.91
C ILE A 24 -6.07 -6.08 14.19
N ARG A 25 -7.15 -5.93 13.44
CA ARG A 25 -7.72 -6.98 12.59
C ARG A 25 -7.97 -6.45 11.19
N VAL A 26 -7.85 -7.32 10.20
CA VAL A 26 -8.10 -6.99 8.80
C VAL A 26 -9.41 -7.62 8.34
N GLU A 27 -10.27 -6.83 7.73
CA GLU A 27 -11.55 -7.26 7.17
C GLU A 27 -11.57 -7.00 5.66
N PHE A 28 -11.75 -8.07 4.88
CA PHE A 28 -11.92 -7.97 3.44
C PHE A 28 -13.34 -7.50 3.09
N GLN A 29 -13.42 -6.52 2.20
CA GLN A 29 -14.66 -5.93 1.72
C GLN A 29 -14.79 -6.11 0.21
N ASP A 30 -16.04 -6.23 -0.26
CA ASP A 30 -16.36 -6.10 -1.67
C ASP A 30 -16.09 -4.67 -2.18
N ALA A 31 -16.06 -4.48 -3.50
CA ALA A 31 -15.75 -3.20 -4.12
C ALA A 31 -16.74 -2.09 -3.73
N VAL A 32 -18.03 -2.41 -3.59
CA VAL A 32 -19.07 -1.43 -3.27
C VAL A 32 -18.88 -0.91 -1.86
N THR A 33 -18.69 -1.80 -0.90
CA THR A 33 -18.44 -1.46 0.51
C THR A 33 -17.09 -0.75 0.69
N PHE A 34 -16.05 -1.20 -0.02
CA PHE A 34 -14.71 -0.65 0.13
C PHE A 34 -14.55 0.74 -0.50
N PHE A 35 -14.94 0.90 -1.77
CA PHE A 35 -14.75 2.14 -2.53
C PHE A 35 -15.93 3.11 -2.45
N GLY A 36 -17.13 2.61 -2.07
CA GLY A 36 -18.35 3.40 -2.08
C GLY A 36 -18.86 3.71 -3.50
N VAL A 37 -18.56 2.86 -4.48
CA VAL A 37 -19.00 3.00 -5.89
C VAL A 37 -19.51 1.69 -6.45
N ASN A 38 -20.52 1.80 -7.31
CA ASN A 38 -21.02 0.72 -8.16
C ASN A 38 -21.64 1.34 -9.43
N PRO A 39 -21.17 1.01 -10.65
CA PRO A 39 -20.03 0.13 -10.94
C PRO A 39 -18.68 0.77 -10.56
N LEU A 40 -17.59 -0.01 -10.65
CA LEU A 40 -16.24 0.56 -10.62
C LEU A 40 -16.08 1.56 -11.78
N PRO A 41 -15.33 2.66 -11.57
CA PRO A 41 -15.09 3.66 -12.61
C PRO A 41 -14.26 3.06 -13.75
N HIS A 42 -14.49 3.56 -14.96
CA HIS A 42 -13.67 3.17 -16.10
C HIS A 42 -12.23 3.66 -15.90
N PRO A 43 -11.20 2.82 -16.18
CA PRO A 43 -9.81 3.23 -16.06
C PRO A 43 -9.48 4.45 -16.93
N ALA A 44 -8.93 5.51 -16.33
CA ALA A 44 -8.47 6.68 -17.07
C ALA A 44 -7.08 6.46 -17.68
N VAL A 45 -6.94 5.43 -18.52
CA VAL A 45 -5.70 5.10 -19.26
C VAL A 45 -5.97 5.09 -20.77
N ALA A 46 -4.90 5.11 -21.57
CA ALA A 46 -5.03 4.97 -23.02
C ALA A 46 -5.62 3.61 -23.41
N ASP A 47 -6.44 3.58 -24.47
CA ASP A 47 -7.08 2.35 -24.98
C ASP A 47 -6.07 1.24 -25.28
N GLU A 48 -4.86 1.59 -25.73
CA GLU A 48 -3.83 0.60 -26.02
C GLU A 48 -3.41 -0.20 -24.77
N VAL A 49 -3.44 0.42 -23.57
CA VAL A 49 -3.16 -0.26 -22.30
C VAL A 49 -4.21 -1.31 -21.99
N LEU A 50 -5.47 -1.08 -22.38
CA LEU A 50 -6.60 -1.99 -22.12
C LEU A 50 -6.77 -3.08 -23.19
N ASN A 51 -6.29 -2.83 -24.41
CA ASN A 51 -6.57 -3.69 -25.56
C ASN A 51 -5.34 -4.47 -26.08
N ASN A 52 -4.12 -4.01 -25.80
CA ASN A 52 -2.92 -4.69 -26.26
C ASN A 52 -2.37 -5.66 -25.19
N PRO A 53 -2.25 -6.96 -25.51
CA PRO A 53 -1.74 -7.94 -24.55
C PRO A 53 -0.23 -7.80 -24.30
N ASP A 54 0.52 -7.34 -25.30
CA ASP A 54 1.99 -7.29 -25.31
C ASP A 54 2.51 -5.86 -25.50
N ALA A 55 3.62 -5.54 -24.84
CA ALA A 55 4.28 -4.24 -24.91
C ALA A 55 4.67 -3.85 -26.35
N THR A 56 5.12 -4.79 -27.18
CA THR A 56 5.57 -4.54 -28.56
C THR A 56 4.50 -3.96 -29.48
N ASN A 57 3.23 -4.07 -29.11
CA ASN A 57 2.11 -3.49 -29.84
C ASN A 57 1.77 -2.05 -29.38
N MET A 58 2.47 -1.51 -28.38
CA MET A 58 2.24 -0.16 -27.89
C MET A 58 2.86 0.88 -28.81
N THR A 59 2.14 1.98 -28.98
CA THR A 59 2.57 3.13 -29.78
C THR A 59 3.24 4.21 -28.94
N HIS A 60 2.84 4.36 -27.67
CA HIS A 60 3.46 5.33 -26.75
C HIS A 60 4.48 4.65 -25.84
N ASP A 61 5.65 5.29 -25.71
CA ASP A 61 6.78 4.79 -24.91
C ASP A 61 6.41 4.54 -23.44
N ASP A 62 5.56 5.36 -22.84
CA ASP A 62 5.17 5.20 -21.44
C ASP A 62 4.29 3.96 -21.23
N ASN A 63 3.39 3.69 -22.19
CA ASN A 63 2.55 2.49 -22.18
C ASN A 63 3.39 1.23 -22.48
N TYR A 64 4.35 1.32 -23.40
CA TYR A 64 5.35 0.28 -23.64
C TYR A 64 6.10 -0.05 -22.35
N LYS A 65 6.68 0.96 -21.69
CA LYS A 65 7.44 0.79 -20.44
C LYS A 65 6.59 0.19 -19.33
N LEU A 66 5.35 0.64 -19.16
CA LEU A 66 4.43 0.07 -18.17
C LEU A 66 4.29 -1.44 -18.34
N LEU A 67 3.99 -1.92 -19.56
CA LEU A 67 3.85 -3.35 -19.82
C LEU A 67 5.18 -4.10 -19.69
N ARG A 68 6.31 -3.51 -20.09
CA ARG A 68 7.63 -4.12 -19.88
C ARG A 68 7.96 -4.30 -18.40
N TYR A 69 7.70 -3.30 -17.57
CA TYR A 69 7.88 -3.44 -16.12
C TYR A 69 6.89 -4.42 -15.50
N MET A 70 5.65 -4.46 -15.99
CA MET A 70 4.68 -5.48 -15.60
C MET A 70 5.19 -6.89 -15.90
N ASP A 71 5.76 -7.12 -17.09
CA ASP A 71 6.32 -8.41 -17.47
C ASP A 71 7.48 -8.82 -16.55
N LEU A 72 8.40 -7.89 -16.28
CA LEU A 72 9.53 -8.11 -15.37
C LEU A 72 9.08 -8.35 -13.92
N ALA A 73 8.05 -7.64 -13.45
CA ALA A 73 7.49 -7.83 -12.11
C ALA A 73 6.79 -9.19 -11.96
N MET A 74 6.23 -9.71 -13.04
CA MET A 74 5.53 -11.00 -13.06
C MET A 74 6.45 -12.20 -13.30
N ASP A 75 7.70 -11.98 -13.67
CA ASP A 75 8.70 -13.02 -13.91
C ASP A 75 10.00 -12.70 -13.16
N PRO A 76 9.97 -12.71 -11.80
CA PRO A 76 11.14 -12.39 -11.01
C PRO A 76 12.22 -13.45 -11.21
N VAL A 77 13.45 -13.00 -11.50
CA VAL A 77 14.60 -13.88 -11.58
C VAL A 77 14.97 -14.31 -10.15
N PRO A 78 15.14 -15.62 -9.88
CA PRO A 78 15.57 -16.11 -8.58
C PRO A 78 16.81 -15.36 -8.09
N ASP A 79 16.82 -15.03 -6.80
CA ASP A 79 17.92 -14.34 -6.10
C ASP A 79 18.22 -12.90 -6.58
N GLN A 80 17.41 -12.31 -7.47
CA GLN A 80 17.54 -10.91 -7.90
C GLN A 80 16.47 -10.01 -7.29
N GLU A 81 16.72 -8.69 -7.27
CA GLU A 81 15.68 -7.71 -6.97
C GLU A 81 14.56 -7.79 -8.01
N SER A 82 13.35 -7.75 -7.49
CA SER A 82 12.13 -7.81 -8.27
C SER A 82 11.81 -6.43 -8.86
N ALA A 83 11.28 -6.40 -10.08
CA ALA A 83 10.87 -5.16 -10.76
C ALA A 83 9.51 -4.63 -10.28
N VAL A 84 8.92 -5.22 -9.22
CA VAL A 84 7.62 -4.78 -8.67
C VAL A 84 7.65 -3.31 -8.23
N VAL A 85 8.76 -2.86 -7.64
CA VAL A 85 8.92 -1.44 -7.24
C VAL A 85 8.94 -0.52 -8.46
N ASP A 86 9.68 -0.88 -9.52
CA ASP A 86 9.74 -0.11 -10.76
C ASP A 86 8.37 -0.05 -11.46
N PHE A 87 7.68 -1.20 -11.49
CA PHE A 87 6.32 -1.32 -12.00
C PHE A 87 5.35 -0.43 -11.22
N ALA A 88 5.38 -0.46 -9.88
CA ALA A 88 4.51 0.37 -9.05
C ALA A 88 4.73 1.86 -9.30
N VAL A 89 5.98 2.31 -9.41
CA VAL A 89 6.32 3.71 -9.72
C VAL A 89 5.75 4.14 -11.08
N HIS A 90 5.93 3.32 -12.11
CA HIS A 90 5.41 3.62 -13.45
C HIS A 90 3.89 3.60 -13.49
N LEU A 91 3.25 2.61 -12.86
CA LEU A 91 1.81 2.47 -12.79
C LEU A 91 1.16 3.68 -12.10
N LEU A 92 1.64 4.06 -10.91
CA LEU A 92 1.08 5.19 -10.17
C LEU A 92 1.28 6.53 -10.90
N SER A 93 2.42 6.70 -11.57
CA SER A 93 2.70 7.88 -12.40
C SER A 93 1.72 7.97 -13.57
N LEU A 94 1.57 6.88 -14.33
CA LEU A 94 0.69 6.80 -15.49
C LEU A 94 -0.78 6.99 -15.12
N LEU A 95 -1.18 6.47 -13.97
CA LEU A 95 -2.53 6.66 -13.44
C LEU A 95 -2.75 8.06 -12.87
N GLY A 96 -1.76 8.96 -12.84
CA GLY A 96 -1.96 10.33 -12.37
C GLY A 96 -2.18 10.44 -10.85
N PHE A 97 -1.63 9.50 -10.08
CA PHE A 97 -1.60 9.61 -8.61
C PHE A 97 -0.66 10.74 -8.13
N VAL A 98 0.19 11.22 -9.03
CA VAL A 98 1.29 12.15 -8.77
C VAL A 98 1.11 13.44 -9.59
N PRO A 99 0.03 14.22 -9.37
CA PRO A 99 -0.07 15.55 -9.93
C PRO A 99 1.05 16.45 -9.40
N ARG A 100 1.17 17.67 -9.97
CA ARG A 100 2.34 18.56 -9.85
C ARG A 100 3.00 18.69 -8.46
N GLU A 101 2.24 18.70 -7.37
CA GLU A 101 2.77 18.92 -6.00
C GLU A 101 3.11 17.62 -5.25
N ARG A 102 2.68 16.49 -5.80
CA ARG A 102 2.95 15.16 -5.23
C ARG A 102 4.23 14.60 -5.83
N MET A 103 4.91 13.77 -5.04
CA MET A 103 6.12 13.08 -5.48
C MET A 103 6.03 11.61 -5.12
N LEU A 104 6.49 10.74 -6.03
CA LEU A 104 6.80 9.35 -5.69
C LEU A 104 8.18 9.28 -5.06
N ARG A 105 8.27 8.52 -3.98
CA ARG A 105 9.55 8.17 -3.35
C ARG A 105 9.61 6.66 -3.17
N THR A 106 10.82 6.13 -3.27
CA THR A 106 11.08 4.69 -3.08
C THR A 106 11.96 4.49 -1.86
N ARG A 107 11.79 3.36 -1.16
CA ARG A 107 12.63 2.95 -0.02
C ARG A 107 12.69 4.02 1.09
N THR A 108 11.57 4.70 1.35
CA THR A 108 11.51 5.78 2.33
C THR A 108 11.54 5.20 3.74
N VAL A 109 12.53 5.59 4.54
CA VAL A 109 12.60 5.26 5.97
C VAL A 109 11.76 6.25 6.76
N ILE A 110 10.80 5.73 7.52
CA ILE A 110 9.84 6.48 8.31
C ILE A 110 10.12 6.22 9.80
N PRO A 111 10.36 7.26 10.62
CA PRO A 111 10.54 7.10 12.06
C PRO A 111 9.32 6.44 12.72
N LEU A 112 9.58 5.49 13.62
CA LEU A 112 8.56 4.81 14.41
C LEU A 112 9.00 4.80 15.88
N VAL A 113 8.12 5.17 16.80
CA VAL A 113 8.34 4.92 18.23
C VAL A 113 7.49 3.73 18.63
N ILE A 114 8.09 2.74 19.29
CA ILE A 114 7.40 1.52 19.73
C ILE A 114 8.00 1.04 21.06
N CYS A 115 7.13 0.73 22.02
CA CYS A 115 7.53 0.32 23.38
C CYS A 115 8.59 1.24 24.04
N GLY A 116 8.52 2.54 23.79
CA GLY A 116 9.45 3.55 24.32
C GLY A 116 10.78 3.67 23.56
N GLU A 117 11.00 2.87 22.52
CA GLU A 117 12.23 2.89 21.72
C GLU A 117 12.03 3.50 20.34
N GLY A 118 13.06 4.21 19.86
CA GLY A 118 13.15 4.67 18.48
C GLY A 118 13.48 3.51 17.53
N ARG A 119 12.58 3.26 16.60
CA ARG A 119 12.67 2.30 15.49
C ARG A 119 12.31 3.00 14.18
N HIS A 120 12.08 2.22 13.13
CA HIS A 120 11.66 2.72 11.83
C HIS A 120 10.78 1.69 11.11
N ALA A 121 10.09 2.17 10.07
CA ALA A 121 9.52 1.35 9.01
C ALA A 121 10.10 1.81 7.67
N THR A 122 10.21 0.93 6.68
CA THR A 122 10.74 1.28 5.35
C THR A 122 9.76 0.84 4.29
N THR A 123 9.04 1.80 3.72
CA THR A 123 8.07 1.55 2.66
C THR A 123 8.77 1.45 1.30
N ASP A 124 8.32 0.52 0.46
CA ASP A 124 8.93 0.30 -0.85
C ASP A 124 8.65 1.44 -1.82
N VAL A 125 7.40 1.93 -1.86
CA VAL A 125 7.00 3.15 -2.59
C VAL A 125 6.03 3.96 -1.74
N CYS A 126 6.16 5.28 -1.73
CA CYS A 126 5.15 6.15 -1.15
C CYS A 126 4.90 7.39 -2.01
N ILE A 127 3.73 7.98 -1.83
CA ILE A 127 3.40 9.30 -2.37
C ILE A 127 3.48 10.30 -1.23
N VAL A 128 4.19 11.39 -1.46
CA VAL A 128 4.31 12.51 -0.52
C VAL A 128 3.81 13.82 -1.14
N GLU A 129 3.28 14.71 -0.30
CA GLU A 129 2.93 16.10 -0.66
C GLU A 129 3.38 17.01 0.48
N ALA A 130 4.24 18.00 0.18
CA ALA A 130 4.86 18.86 1.19
C ALA A 130 5.44 18.08 2.40
N ASP A 131 6.08 16.94 2.13
CA ASP A 131 6.63 15.96 3.08
C ASP A 131 5.62 15.12 3.90
N ASP A 132 4.31 15.36 3.77
CA ASP A 132 3.31 14.44 4.34
C ASP A 132 3.19 13.19 3.47
N ILE A 133 3.23 12.02 4.10
CA ILE A 133 3.01 10.74 3.43
C ILE A 133 1.51 10.53 3.25
N LEU A 134 1.08 10.36 1.99
CA LEU A 134 -0.33 10.26 1.60
C LEU A 134 -0.74 8.84 1.20
N LEU A 135 0.16 8.05 0.63
CA LEU A 135 -0.07 6.66 0.20
C LEU A 135 1.19 5.85 0.46
N LEU A 136 1.01 4.60 0.89
CA LEU A 136 2.08 3.62 1.05
C LEU A 136 1.85 2.43 0.11
N VAL A 137 2.94 1.89 -0.43
CA VAL A 137 2.93 0.65 -1.21
C VAL A 137 4.06 -0.24 -0.72
N GLN A 138 3.69 -1.46 -0.36
CA GLN A 138 4.61 -2.47 0.14
C GLN A 138 4.68 -3.65 -0.83
N GLU A 139 5.87 -3.96 -1.33
CA GLU A 139 6.09 -5.15 -2.14
C GLU A 139 5.92 -6.39 -1.27
N ASP A 140 5.18 -7.35 -1.81
CA ASP A 140 5.14 -8.69 -1.29
C ASP A 140 6.36 -9.48 -1.75
N LYS A 141 7.37 -9.51 -0.89
CA LYS A 141 8.63 -10.21 -1.14
C LYS A 141 8.56 -11.70 -0.84
N ARG A 142 7.37 -12.32 -0.88
CA ARG A 142 7.23 -13.75 -0.57
C ARG A 142 7.99 -14.72 -1.47
N HIS A 143 8.49 -14.22 -2.60
CA HIS A 143 9.43 -14.93 -3.47
C HIS A 143 10.85 -15.04 -2.88
N LYS A 144 11.20 -14.19 -1.88
CA LYS A 144 12.48 -14.19 -1.15
C LYS A 144 12.34 -14.56 0.33
N GLU A 145 11.25 -14.16 0.96
CA GLU A 145 11.05 -14.28 2.42
C GLU A 145 9.68 -14.90 2.73
N THR A 146 9.47 -15.54 3.87
CA THR A 146 8.14 -16.10 4.21
C THR A 146 7.24 -15.11 4.96
N LYS A 147 7.52 -13.80 4.86
CA LYS A 147 6.82 -12.73 5.60
C LYS A 147 5.60 -12.23 4.83
N ASP A 148 4.48 -12.11 5.54
CA ASP A 148 3.29 -11.43 5.04
C ASP A 148 3.54 -9.91 4.98
N PRO A 149 3.32 -9.22 3.84
CA PRO A 149 3.52 -7.77 3.75
C PRO A 149 2.47 -6.95 4.52
N GLU A 150 1.32 -7.52 4.86
CA GLU A 150 0.20 -6.79 5.47
C GLU A 150 0.54 -6.18 6.86
N PRO A 151 1.11 -6.93 7.82
CA PRO A 151 1.56 -6.35 9.08
C PRO A 151 2.58 -5.22 8.93
N GLN A 152 3.51 -5.35 7.96
CA GLN A 152 4.51 -4.33 7.68
C GLN A 152 3.85 -3.05 7.13
N LEU A 153 2.94 -3.17 6.15
CA LEU A 153 2.22 -2.02 5.60
C LEU A 153 1.41 -1.28 6.67
N ILE A 154 0.78 -2.01 7.60
CA ILE A 154 0.05 -1.41 8.72
C ILE A 154 1.01 -0.66 9.67
N ALA A 155 2.19 -1.21 9.95
CA ALA A 155 3.22 -0.54 10.73
C ALA A 155 3.71 0.76 10.07
N GLU A 156 3.90 0.73 8.74
CA GLU A 156 4.27 1.90 7.93
C GLU A 156 3.19 2.99 8.00
N ALA A 157 1.91 2.62 7.97
CA ALA A 157 0.80 3.57 8.11
C ALA A 157 0.79 4.26 9.47
N ILE A 158 1.07 3.51 10.56
CA ILE A 158 1.18 4.07 11.91
C ILE A 158 2.39 5.02 11.99
N ALA A 159 3.54 4.62 11.43
CA ALA A 159 4.74 5.45 11.37
C ALA A 159 4.51 6.74 10.55
N ALA A 160 3.80 6.64 9.42
CA ALA A 160 3.43 7.78 8.58
C ALA A 160 2.50 8.75 9.32
N PHE A 161 1.49 8.24 10.03
CA PHE A 161 0.60 9.06 10.86
C PHE A 161 1.37 9.83 11.94
N LEU A 162 2.26 9.15 12.67
CA LEU A 162 3.12 9.76 13.68
C LEU A 162 4.03 10.84 13.08
N SER A 163 4.67 10.55 11.94
CA SER A 163 5.60 11.47 11.28
C SER A 163 4.89 12.72 10.74
N ASN A 164 3.74 12.55 10.09
CA ASN A 164 2.92 13.66 9.58
C ASN A 164 2.45 14.55 10.74
N ASN A 165 1.98 13.96 11.85
CA ASN A 165 1.57 14.73 13.03
C ASN A 165 2.74 15.45 13.70
N ALA A 166 3.92 14.83 13.79
CA ALA A 166 5.12 15.48 14.31
C ALA A 166 5.53 16.69 13.44
N ARG A 167 5.42 16.58 12.11
CA ARG A 167 5.65 17.71 11.20
C ARG A 167 4.63 18.83 11.43
N ARG A 168 3.34 18.48 11.53
CA ARG A 168 2.27 19.46 11.82
C ARG A 168 2.57 20.26 13.08
N THR A 169 2.93 19.59 14.17
CA THR A 169 3.16 20.26 15.46
C THR A 169 4.49 21.00 15.51
N HIS A 170 5.59 20.36 15.10
CA HIS A 170 6.94 20.90 15.33
C HIS A 170 7.42 21.84 14.23
N VAL A 171 6.90 21.70 13.00
CA VAL A 171 7.35 22.49 11.84
C VAL A 171 6.28 23.52 11.45
N LEU A 172 5.01 23.12 11.42
CA LEU A 172 3.93 24.00 10.94
C LEU A 172 3.20 24.76 12.05
N GLY A 173 3.44 24.43 13.33
CA GLY A 173 2.71 25.01 14.46
C GLY A 173 1.20 24.72 14.45
N GLN A 174 0.81 23.62 13.80
CA GLN A 174 -0.58 23.16 13.68
C GLN A 174 -0.90 22.10 14.74
N ASN A 175 -2.18 22.00 15.09
CA ASN A 175 -2.64 20.92 15.95
C ASN A 175 -2.47 19.55 15.25
N PRO A 176 -2.13 18.49 16.00
CA PRO A 176 -2.12 17.14 15.46
C PRO A 176 -3.54 16.72 15.09
N ILE A 177 -3.65 15.88 14.06
CA ILE A 177 -4.93 15.30 13.65
C ILE A 177 -5.16 14.04 14.51
N PRO A 178 -6.33 13.88 15.16
CA PRO A 178 -6.56 12.76 16.08
C PRO A 178 -6.76 11.41 15.38
N ALA A 179 -7.17 11.41 14.12
CA ALA A 179 -7.32 10.20 13.32
C ALA A 179 -7.18 10.50 11.83
N LYS A 180 -6.54 9.60 11.08
CA LYS A 180 -6.48 9.62 9.62
C LYS A 180 -6.58 8.19 9.09
N THR A 181 -7.35 7.98 8.02
CA THR A 181 -7.26 6.75 7.24
C THR A 181 -6.09 6.90 6.27
N VAL A 182 -5.06 6.09 6.46
CA VAL A 182 -3.91 6.05 5.56
C VAL A 182 -4.21 4.98 4.49
N PRO A 183 -4.25 5.35 3.19
CA PRO A 183 -4.38 4.36 2.14
C PRO A 183 -3.06 3.60 1.98
N GLY A 184 -3.18 2.29 1.75
CA GLY A 184 -2.06 1.40 1.54
C GLY A 184 -2.32 0.41 0.40
N ILE A 185 -1.26 -0.10 -0.21
CA ILE A 185 -1.33 -1.16 -1.22
C ILE A 185 -0.26 -2.20 -0.92
N THR A 186 -0.60 -3.49 -0.87
CA THR A 186 0.41 -4.55 -1.03
C THR A 186 0.43 -5.02 -2.47
N LEU A 187 1.61 -5.36 -2.99
CA LEU A 187 1.76 -5.70 -4.41
C LEU A 187 2.62 -6.96 -4.59
N THR A 188 2.04 -8.00 -5.16
CA THR A 188 2.75 -9.23 -5.57
C THR A 188 2.77 -9.29 -7.09
N GLY A 189 3.94 -9.13 -7.71
CA GLY A 189 4.03 -8.94 -9.16
C GLY A 189 3.25 -7.70 -9.58
N SER A 190 2.19 -7.88 -10.36
CA SER A 190 1.24 -6.82 -10.74
C SER A 190 -0.14 -6.94 -10.08
N SER A 191 -0.31 -7.85 -9.12
CA SER A 191 -1.58 -8.06 -8.42
C SER A 191 -1.63 -7.28 -7.09
N PRO A 192 -2.47 -6.25 -6.95
CA PRO A 192 -2.58 -5.49 -5.70
C PRO A 192 -3.56 -6.11 -4.69
N ILE A 193 -3.43 -5.69 -3.44
CA ILE A 193 -4.50 -5.62 -2.44
C ILE A 193 -4.54 -4.18 -1.94
N PHE A 194 -5.74 -3.59 -1.89
CA PHE A 194 -5.94 -2.20 -1.46
C PHE A 194 -6.34 -2.15 0.01
N TYR A 195 -5.82 -1.18 0.76
CA TYR A 195 -6.07 -1.04 2.19
C TYR A 195 -6.54 0.37 2.54
N LYS A 196 -7.55 0.44 3.42
CA LYS A 196 -7.88 1.63 4.20
C LYS A 196 -7.45 1.33 5.64
N ILE A 197 -6.42 2.02 6.14
CA ILE A 197 -5.83 1.77 7.46
C ILE A 197 -6.20 2.94 8.38
N PRO A 198 -7.26 2.83 9.19
CA PRO A 198 -7.59 3.87 10.16
C PRO A 198 -6.53 3.89 11.26
N VAL A 199 -5.81 4.99 11.39
CA VAL A 199 -4.87 5.22 12.48
C VAL A 199 -5.40 6.36 13.33
N THR A 200 -5.49 6.12 14.64
CA THR A 200 -5.86 7.14 15.63
C THR A 200 -4.68 7.42 16.55
N THR A 201 -4.75 8.55 17.27
CA THR A 201 -3.80 8.88 18.33
C THR A 201 -3.73 7.77 19.37
N GLU A 202 -4.86 7.18 19.78
CA GLU A 202 -4.89 6.11 20.78
C GLU A 202 -4.16 4.84 20.31
N LEU A 203 -4.32 4.47 19.03
CA LEU A 203 -3.56 3.36 18.45
C LEU A 203 -2.07 3.68 18.42
N ALA A 204 -1.71 4.87 17.93
CA ALA A 204 -0.31 5.28 17.79
C ALA A 204 0.39 5.39 19.15
N GLU A 205 -0.28 5.93 20.17
CA GLU A 205 0.20 5.98 21.55
C GLU A 205 0.31 4.58 22.16
N SER A 206 -0.65 3.69 21.91
CA SER A 206 -0.57 2.31 22.39
C SER A 206 0.63 1.58 21.80
N VAL A 207 0.93 1.78 20.52
CA VAL A 207 2.16 1.26 19.89
C VAL A 207 3.40 1.88 20.52
N ALA A 208 3.44 3.20 20.62
CA ALA A 208 4.57 3.94 21.18
C ALA A 208 4.89 3.54 22.62
N LEU A 209 3.88 3.26 23.44
CA LEU A 209 4.02 2.90 24.86
C LEU A 209 4.03 1.39 25.10
N GLY A 210 3.81 0.55 24.09
CA GLY A 210 3.70 -0.90 24.25
C GLY A 210 2.46 -1.32 25.05
N LEU A 211 1.34 -0.63 24.86
CA LEU A 211 0.05 -0.90 25.52
C LEU A 211 -0.88 -1.69 24.59
N TYR A 212 -1.83 -2.41 25.19
CA TYR A 212 -2.91 -3.06 24.45
C TYR A 212 -4.08 -2.08 24.25
N PRO A 213 -4.47 -1.75 23.01
CA PRO A 213 -5.66 -0.94 22.77
C PRO A 213 -6.92 -1.70 23.18
N ALA A 214 -7.77 -1.08 24.02
CA ALA A 214 -9.03 -1.68 24.43
C ALA A 214 -10.01 -1.83 23.26
N VAL A 215 -10.03 -0.84 22.36
CA VAL A 215 -10.87 -0.85 21.15
C VAL A 215 -10.07 -1.45 20.00
N PRO A 216 -10.60 -2.45 19.29
CA PRO A 216 -9.90 -3.01 18.15
C PRO A 216 -9.85 -2.01 17.00
N THR A 217 -8.70 -1.92 16.34
CA THR A 217 -8.60 -1.21 15.06
C THR A 217 -8.96 -2.18 13.94
N VAL A 218 -9.91 -1.80 13.10
CA VAL A 218 -10.30 -2.58 11.92
C VAL A 218 -9.68 -1.93 10.69
N VAL A 219 -8.73 -2.63 10.09
CA VAL A 219 -8.19 -2.28 8.77
C VAL A 219 -9.08 -2.92 7.73
N TYR A 220 -9.47 -2.15 6.72
CA TYR A 220 -10.27 -2.69 5.62
C TYR A 220 -9.37 -2.99 4.45
N ALA A 221 -9.55 -4.16 3.85
CA ALA A 221 -8.82 -4.59 2.66
C ALA A 221 -9.80 -4.87 1.51
N HIS A 222 -9.37 -4.64 0.28
CA HIS A 222 -10.09 -5.04 -0.91
C HIS A 222 -9.18 -5.78 -1.87
N LEU A 223 -9.64 -6.96 -2.24
CA LEU A 223 -9.03 -7.80 -3.25
C LEU A 223 -9.83 -7.65 -4.56
N PRO A 224 -9.22 -7.22 -5.68
CA PRO A 224 -9.92 -7.10 -6.95
C PRO A 224 -10.63 -8.40 -7.36
N ASP A 225 -11.90 -8.29 -7.71
CA ASP A 225 -12.73 -9.42 -8.16
C ASP A 225 -12.49 -9.72 -9.64
N ILE A 226 -11.52 -10.60 -9.90
CA ILE A 226 -11.09 -10.97 -11.25
C ILE A 226 -11.66 -12.32 -11.69
N SER A 227 -11.81 -12.53 -13.00
CA SER A 227 -12.40 -13.74 -13.59
C SER A 227 -11.75 -15.06 -13.16
N ARG A 228 -10.45 -15.03 -12.81
CA ARG A 228 -9.64 -16.22 -12.50
C ARG A 228 -8.93 -16.05 -11.14
N PRO A 229 -9.66 -16.07 -10.01
CA PRO A 229 -9.10 -15.74 -8.70
C PRO A 229 -7.98 -16.70 -8.27
N ALA A 230 -8.07 -18.00 -8.61
CA ALA A 230 -7.04 -18.98 -8.31
C ALA A 230 -5.71 -18.75 -9.04
N ARG A 231 -5.71 -17.96 -10.13
CA ARG A 231 -4.53 -17.62 -10.92
C ARG A 231 -4.09 -16.18 -10.75
N ARG A 232 -4.67 -15.46 -9.78
CA ARG A 232 -4.41 -14.04 -9.53
C ARG A 232 -2.92 -13.70 -9.47
N LEU A 233 -2.16 -14.46 -8.68
CA LEU A 233 -0.74 -14.18 -8.47
C LEU A 233 0.12 -14.58 -9.67
N SER A 234 -0.26 -15.63 -10.40
CA SER A 234 0.47 -16.08 -11.60
C SER A 234 0.16 -15.26 -12.85
N GLU A 235 -1.04 -14.69 -12.94
CA GLU A 235 -1.50 -13.93 -14.11
C GLU A 235 -1.39 -12.42 -13.90
N GLY A 236 -1.66 -11.92 -12.69
CA GLY A 236 -1.67 -10.49 -12.37
C GLY A 236 -2.50 -9.70 -13.37
N MET A 237 -1.92 -8.60 -13.87
CA MET A 237 -2.47 -7.73 -14.91
C MET A 237 -2.12 -8.16 -16.34
N LYS A 238 -1.54 -9.35 -16.58
CA LYS A 238 -1.24 -9.81 -17.95
C LYS A 238 -2.51 -9.99 -18.78
N PRO A 239 -3.53 -10.74 -18.34
CA PRO A 239 -4.80 -10.83 -19.05
C PRO A 239 -5.55 -9.49 -19.05
N LEU A 240 -6.13 -9.12 -20.19
CA LEU A 240 -6.78 -7.82 -20.38
C LEU A 240 -7.99 -7.62 -19.45
N ASP A 241 -8.74 -8.69 -19.15
CA ASP A 241 -9.88 -8.64 -18.23
C ASP A 241 -9.45 -8.37 -16.78
N ASN A 242 -8.39 -9.04 -16.31
CA ASN A 242 -7.78 -8.75 -15.02
C ASN A 242 -7.25 -7.32 -14.99
N ARG A 243 -6.51 -6.91 -16.03
CA ARG A 243 -5.91 -5.57 -16.14
C ARG A 243 -6.97 -4.47 -16.04
N ALA A 244 -8.04 -4.57 -16.82
CA ALA A 244 -9.13 -3.60 -16.81
C ALA A 244 -9.77 -3.48 -15.42
N THR A 245 -10.05 -4.62 -14.77
CA THR A 245 -10.64 -4.65 -13.42
C THR A 245 -9.71 -4.03 -12.38
N ILE A 246 -8.43 -4.43 -12.38
CA ILE A 246 -7.43 -3.93 -11.44
C ILE A 246 -7.21 -2.43 -11.61
N LEU A 247 -7.09 -1.95 -12.85
CA LEU A 247 -6.97 -0.50 -13.13
C LEU A 247 -8.22 0.27 -12.69
N SER A 248 -9.41 -0.33 -12.80
CA SER A 248 -10.66 0.29 -12.31
C SER A 248 -10.66 0.42 -10.79
N CYS A 249 -10.09 -0.56 -10.07
CA CYS A 249 -9.88 -0.47 -8.63
C CYS A 249 -8.90 0.65 -8.27
N TYR A 250 -7.78 0.81 -9.00
CA TYR A 250 -6.88 1.94 -8.79
C TYR A 250 -7.57 3.29 -9.00
N GLU A 251 -8.37 3.42 -10.06
CA GLU A 251 -9.13 4.64 -10.34
C GLU A 251 -10.11 4.96 -9.20
N ALA A 252 -10.82 3.95 -8.70
CA ALA A 252 -11.68 4.10 -7.54
C ALA A 252 -10.90 4.50 -6.29
N PHE A 253 -9.68 3.99 -6.12
CA PHE A 253 -8.86 4.19 -4.92
C PHE A 253 -8.29 5.61 -4.79
N LYS A 254 -8.08 6.33 -5.89
CA LYS A 254 -7.52 7.70 -5.90
C LYS A 254 -8.22 8.65 -4.93
N ARG A 255 -9.53 8.50 -4.75
CA ARG A 255 -10.35 9.36 -3.86
C ARG A 255 -9.90 9.34 -2.40
N PHE A 256 -9.13 8.34 -1.98
CA PHE A 256 -8.65 8.21 -0.62
C PHE A 256 -7.29 8.88 -0.39
N ILE A 257 -6.70 9.47 -1.43
CA ILE A 257 -5.40 10.15 -1.36
C ILE A 257 -5.66 11.64 -1.27
N ASN A 258 -5.86 12.10 -0.04
CA ASN A 258 -6.00 13.50 0.36
C ASN A 258 -4.70 14.03 0.97
#